data_AF-A0A7S0FUU2-F1
#
_entry.id   AF-A0A7S0FUU2-F1
#
_cell.length_a   1.000
_cell.length_b   1.000
_cell.length_c   1.000
_cell.angle_alpha   90.00
_cell.angle_beta   90.00
_cell.angle_gamma   90.00
#
_symmetry.space_group_name_H-M   'P 1'
#
loop_
_entity.id
_entity.type
_entity.pdbx_description
1 polymer ?
#
loop_
_entity_poly.entity_id
_entity_poly.type
_entity_poly.pdbx_seq_one_letter_code
_entity_poly.pdbx_strand_id
1 'polypeptide(L)'
;SLSPPPLSLPRLHADETSNKLPILFVTTPGADPSQELEELAKDWAASSAPSMNFHQLAMGGGQNDEALRLLQDAARNGDWVCLKNLHLVISWVPVLEKEIKSLEPHENFRCWLTTEPHAKFPPILLETSLKVTYEAPPGVKKNLLRTLESWSQSW
;
A
#
# COMPACT_ATOMS: atom_id res chain seq x y z
N SER A 1 25.57 14.06 -3.39
CA SER A 1 24.99 12.73 -3.68
C SER A 1 23.62 12.97 -4.30
N LEU A 2 23.35 12.41 -5.48
CA LEU A 2 22.09 12.59 -6.24
C LEU A 2 21.01 11.56 -5.88
N SER A 3 21.22 10.79 -4.80
CA SER A 3 20.26 9.82 -4.31
C SER A 3 19.05 10.54 -3.69
N PRO A 4 17.80 10.22 -4.10
CA PRO A 4 16.62 10.76 -3.44
C PRO A 4 16.62 10.40 -1.95
N PRO A 5 15.94 11.19 -1.09
CA PRO A 5 15.81 10.87 0.32
C PRO A 5 15.15 9.48 0.48
N PRO A 6 15.51 8.73 1.54
CA PRO A 6 14.89 7.45 1.81
C PRO A 6 13.38 7.62 2.03
N LEU A 7 12.60 6.65 1.55
CA LEU A 7 11.16 6.63 1.75
C LEU A 7 10.84 6.56 3.25
N SER A 8 9.93 7.44 3.70
CA SER A 8 9.41 7.46 5.06
C SER A 8 7.90 7.52 4.98
N LEU A 9 7.22 6.42 5.32
CA LEU A 9 5.76 6.34 5.28
C LEU A 9 5.06 7.40 6.16
N PRO A 10 5.55 7.73 7.38
CA PRO A 10 4.95 8.81 8.16
C PRO A 10 5.00 10.18 7.47
N ARG A 11 6.13 10.51 6.81
CA ARG A 11 6.26 11.76 6.06
C ARG A 11 5.39 11.76 4.82
N LEU A 12 5.38 10.65 4.08
CA LEU A 12 4.51 10.46 2.92
C LEU A 12 3.05 10.70 3.32
N HIS A 13 2.60 10.07 4.41
CA HIS A 13 1.25 10.26 4.94
C HIS A 13 0.95 11.73 5.27
N ALA A 14 1.83 12.40 6.01
CA ALA A 14 1.62 13.77 6.46
C ALA A 14 1.60 14.79 5.30
N ASP A 15 2.48 14.63 4.31
CA ASP A 15 2.78 15.69 3.35
C ASP A 15 2.10 15.49 1.99
N GLU A 16 1.81 14.25 1.60
CA GLU A 16 1.44 13.93 0.21
C GLU A 16 0.12 13.17 0.06
N THR A 17 -0.44 12.61 1.13
CA THR A 17 -1.66 11.79 1.03
C THR A 17 -2.97 12.59 1.07
N SER A 18 -3.98 12.08 0.38
CA SER A 18 -5.31 12.67 0.33
C SER A 18 -6.38 11.57 0.34
N ASN A 19 -7.59 11.90 0.80
CA ASN A 19 -8.74 11.00 0.74
C ASN A 19 -9.21 10.69 -0.69
N LYS A 20 -8.92 11.57 -1.67
CA LYS A 20 -9.32 11.38 -3.07
C LYS A 20 -8.21 10.83 -3.96
N LEU A 21 -6.96 10.85 -3.49
CA LEU A 21 -5.80 10.40 -4.25
C LEU A 21 -5.27 9.10 -3.65
N PRO A 22 -5.52 7.93 -4.28
CA PRO A 22 -4.94 6.68 -3.83
C PRO A 22 -3.41 6.69 -3.97
N ILE A 23 -2.73 5.99 -3.07
CA ILE A 23 -1.29 5.78 -3.13
C ILE A 23 -1.02 4.40 -3.70
N LEU A 24 -0.21 4.34 -4.76
CA LEU A 24 0.18 3.11 -5.42
C LEU A 24 1.65 2.81 -5.13
N PHE A 25 1.87 1.80 -4.30
CA PHE A 25 3.18 1.21 -4.10
C PHE A 25 3.52 0.27 -5.25
N VAL A 26 4.57 0.61 -5.98
CA VAL A 26 5.23 -0.28 -6.93
C VAL A 26 6.30 -1.05 -6.16
N THR A 27 6.01 -2.30 -5.83
CA THR A 27 6.89 -3.14 -5.02
C THR A 27 7.83 -3.96 -5.89
N THR A 28 9.03 -4.20 -5.39
CA THR A 28 9.90 -5.26 -5.92
C THR A 28 9.42 -6.63 -5.41
N PRO A 29 9.62 -7.73 -6.16
CA PRO A 29 9.27 -9.07 -5.67
C PRO A 29 9.86 -9.34 -4.28
N GLY A 30 8.98 -9.71 -3.34
CA GLY A 30 9.36 -9.98 -1.94
C GLY A 30 9.39 -8.76 -1.01
N ALA A 31 9.08 -7.55 -1.48
CA ALA A 31 8.83 -6.38 -0.64
C ALA A 31 7.33 -6.20 -0.38
N ASP A 32 6.93 -6.06 0.88
CA ASP A 32 5.54 -5.82 1.28
C ASP A 32 5.47 -4.67 2.30
N PRO A 33 4.90 -3.50 1.94
CA PRO A 33 4.76 -2.38 2.87
C PRO A 33 3.63 -2.56 3.88
N SER A 34 2.85 -3.65 3.82
CA SER A 34 1.62 -3.81 4.60
C SER A 34 1.83 -3.74 6.12
N GLN A 35 2.92 -4.30 6.63
CA GLN A 35 3.23 -4.25 8.07
C GLN A 35 3.54 -2.81 8.53
N GLU A 36 4.40 -2.10 7.80
CA GLU A 36 4.74 -0.71 8.14
C GLU A 36 3.52 0.22 8.01
N LEU A 37 2.64 -0.03 7.04
CA LEU A 37 1.37 0.69 6.91
C LEU A 37 0.41 0.42 8.07
N GLU A 38 0.34 -0.82 8.54
CA GLU A 38 -0.49 -1.18 9.69
C GLU A 38 0.00 -0.50 10.98
N GLU A 39 1.32 -0.47 11.18
CA GLU A 39 1.95 0.25 12.31
C GLU A 39 1.67 1.75 12.22
N LEU A 40 1.84 2.35 11.04
CA LEU A 40 1.51 3.76 10.81
C LEU A 40 0.03 4.07 11.08
N ALA A 41 -0.88 3.20 10.63
CA ALA A 41 -2.31 3.38 10.84
C ALA A 41 -2.68 3.29 12.33
N LYS A 42 -2.04 2.39 13.09
CA LYS A 42 -2.20 2.30 14.55
C LYS A 42 -1.74 3.57 15.26
N ASP A 43 -0.57 4.10 14.88
CA ASP A 43 -0.03 5.34 15.44
C ASP A 43 -0.91 6.54 15.11
N TRP A 44 -1.45 6.60 13.89
CA TRP A 44 -2.40 7.62 13.47
C TRP A 44 -3.73 7.52 14.22
N ALA A 45 -4.27 6.31 14.39
CA ALA A 45 -5.50 6.09 15.13
C ALA A 45 -5.35 6.53 16.60
N ALA A 46 -4.23 6.18 17.24
CA ALA A 46 -3.96 6.53 18.64
C ALA A 46 -3.83 8.05 18.87
N SER A 47 -3.33 8.80 17.87
CA SER A 47 -3.07 10.23 17.99
C SER A 47 -4.19 11.12 17.46
N SER A 48 -4.84 10.74 16.37
CA SER A 48 -5.66 11.64 15.55
C SER A 48 -7.07 11.11 15.27
N ALA A 49 -7.24 9.79 15.20
CA ALA A 49 -8.54 9.19 14.85
C ALA A 49 -8.80 7.86 15.61
N PRO A 50 -9.20 7.91 16.90
CA PRO A 50 -9.29 6.72 17.77
C PRO A 50 -10.26 5.63 17.30
N SER A 51 -11.24 5.97 16.46
CA SER A 51 -12.23 5.05 15.91
C SER A 51 -11.90 4.53 14.52
N MET A 52 -10.79 4.99 13.92
CA MET A 52 -10.37 4.57 12.59
C MET A 52 -9.81 3.15 12.64
N ASN A 53 -10.24 2.32 11.70
CA ASN A 53 -9.70 0.98 11.50
C ASN A 53 -8.80 0.93 10.26
N PHE A 54 -7.85 0.00 10.28
CA PHE A 54 -7.04 -0.33 9.11
C PHE A 54 -7.48 -1.69 8.56
N HIS A 55 -7.90 -1.69 7.30
CA HIS A 55 -8.32 -2.88 6.58
C HIS A 55 -7.32 -3.23 5.50
N GLN A 56 -6.98 -4.50 5.36
CA GLN A 56 -6.10 -4.97 4.29
C GLN A 56 -6.68 -6.22 3.62
N LEU A 57 -6.58 -6.27 2.28
CA LEU A 57 -7.08 -7.38 1.48
C LEU A 57 -6.09 -7.72 0.39
N ALA A 58 -5.65 -8.98 0.35
CA ALA A 58 -4.84 -9.48 -0.75
C ALA A 58 -5.73 -9.87 -1.93
N MET A 59 -5.47 -9.28 -3.09
CA MET A 59 -6.24 -9.58 -4.29
C MET A 59 -5.85 -10.96 -4.84
N GLY A 60 -6.88 -11.72 -5.21
CA GLY A 60 -6.78 -13.05 -5.77
C GLY A 60 -8.10 -13.45 -6.43
N GLY A 61 -8.17 -14.66 -6.99
CA GLY A 61 -9.40 -15.15 -7.61
C GLY A 61 -10.57 -15.15 -6.63
N GLY A 62 -11.56 -14.30 -6.87
CA GLY A 62 -12.82 -14.25 -6.10
C GLY A 62 -12.93 -13.16 -5.02
N GLN A 63 -11.91 -12.30 -4.83
CA GLN A 63 -11.94 -11.25 -3.80
C GLN A 63 -12.45 -9.88 -4.31
N ASN A 64 -12.84 -9.81 -5.57
CA ASN A 64 -13.20 -8.55 -6.24
C ASN A 64 -14.42 -7.86 -5.60
N ASP A 65 -15.49 -8.60 -5.33
CA ASP A 65 -16.71 -8.03 -4.75
C ASP A 65 -16.50 -7.59 -3.31
N GLU A 66 -15.72 -8.36 -2.55
CA GLU A 66 -15.35 -8.02 -1.17
C GLU A 66 -14.45 -6.78 -1.13
N ALA A 67 -13.52 -6.66 -2.07
CA ALA A 67 -12.66 -5.48 -2.20
C ALA A 67 -13.48 -4.20 -2.44
N LEU A 68 -14.52 -4.25 -3.29
CA LEU A 68 -15.39 -3.09 -3.53
C LEU A 68 -16.20 -2.72 -2.29
N ARG A 69 -16.76 -3.71 -1.59
CA ARG A 69 -17.51 -3.47 -0.34
C ARG A 69 -16.63 -2.84 0.73
N LEU A 70 -15.45 -3.42 0.95
CA LEU A 70 -14.48 -2.93 1.91
C LEU A 70 -14.05 -1.49 1.58
N LEU A 71 -13.82 -1.20 0.30
CA LEU A 71 -13.49 0.14 -0.18
C LEU A 71 -14.62 1.14 0.11
N GLN A 72 -15.87 0.80 -0.20
CA GLN A 72 -17.03 1.65 0.03
C GLN A 72 -17.27 1.89 1.53
N ASP A 73 -17.16 0.84 2.35
CA ASP A 73 -17.33 0.93 3.79
C ASP A 73 -16.23 1.78 4.43
N ALA A 74 -14.97 1.54 4.04
CA ALA A 74 -13.86 2.33 4.53
C ALA A 74 -13.97 3.81 4.12
N ALA A 75 -14.36 4.08 2.87
CA ALA A 75 -14.58 5.44 2.38
C ALA A 75 -15.66 6.18 3.18
N ARG A 76 -16.74 5.50 3.59
CA ARG A 76 -17.80 6.09 4.42
C ARG A 76 -17.36 6.32 5.87
N ASN A 77 -16.65 5.37 6.45
CA ASN A 77 -16.24 5.42 7.86
C ASN A 77 -14.99 6.28 8.10
N GLY A 78 -14.25 6.63 7.05
CA GLY A 78 -12.95 7.28 7.18
C GLY A 78 -11.83 6.33 7.62
N ASP A 79 -12.02 5.04 7.39
CA ASP A 79 -11.03 4.00 7.65
C ASP A 79 -9.94 4.00 6.56
N TRP A 80 -8.86 3.29 6.83
CA TRP A 80 -7.81 3.07 5.83
C TRP A 80 -7.98 1.70 5.19
N VAL A 81 -7.78 1.64 3.88
CA VAL A 81 -7.83 0.37 3.14
C VAL A 81 -6.53 0.13 2.38
N CYS A 82 -6.03 -1.09 2.43
CA CYS A 82 -4.86 -1.54 1.69
C CYS A 82 -5.23 -2.73 0.78
N LEU A 83 -5.29 -2.50 -0.54
CA LEU A 83 -5.53 -3.55 -1.53
C LEU A 83 -4.19 -4.03 -2.09
N LYS A 84 -3.84 -5.29 -1.80
CA LYS A 84 -2.52 -5.85 -2.10
C LYS A 84 -2.54 -6.64 -3.40
N ASN A 85 -1.41 -6.67 -4.10
CA ASN A 85 -1.17 -7.54 -5.26
C ASN A 85 -2.13 -7.28 -6.45
N LEU A 86 -2.39 -6.02 -6.79
CA LEU A 86 -3.26 -5.67 -7.93
C LEU A 86 -2.79 -6.24 -9.27
N HIS A 87 -1.49 -6.52 -9.41
CA HIS A 87 -0.90 -7.18 -10.56
C HIS A 87 -1.48 -8.58 -10.84
N LEU A 88 -2.12 -9.23 -9.86
CA LEU A 88 -2.79 -10.52 -10.03
C LEU A 88 -4.20 -10.40 -10.63
N VAL A 89 -4.80 -9.21 -10.58
CA VAL A 89 -6.20 -8.95 -10.99
C VAL A 89 -6.30 -7.81 -12.01
N ILE A 90 -5.35 -7.74 -12.95
CA ILE A 90 -5.23 -6.65 -13.95
C ILE A 90 -6.54 -6.36 -14.70
N SER A 91 -7.31 -7.39 -15.06
CA SER A 91 -8.59 -7.23 -15.76
C SER A 91 -9.66 -6.53 -14.94
N TRP A 92 -9.55 -6.56 -13.61
CA TRP A 92 -10.51 -5.94 -12.68
C TRP A 92 -10.08 -4.54 -12.22
N VAL A 93 -8.79 -4.19 -12.32
CA VAL A 93 -8.27 -2.87 -11.94
C VAL A 93 -9.06 -1.69 -12.55
N PRO A 94 -9.54 -1.72 -13.82
CA PRO A 94 -10.39 -0.64 -14.36
C PRO A 94 -11.73 -0.46 -13.62
N VAL A 95 -12.27 -1.53 -13.04
CA VAL A 95 -13.49 -1.47 -12.21
C VAL A 95 -13.20 -0.77 -10.90
N LEU A 96 -12.09 -1.15 -10.23
CA LEU A 96 -11.62 -0.49 -9.02
C LEU A 96 -11.39 1.01 -9.24
N GLU A 97 -10.73 1.39 -10.34
CA GLU A 97 -10.48 2.78 -10.69
C GLU A 97 -11.77 3.59 -10.83
N LYS A 98 -12.76 3.04 -11.54
CA LYS A 98 -14.07 3.68 -11.69
C LYS A 98 -14.75 3.86 -10.33
N GLU A 99 -14.66 2.86 -9.47
CA GLU A 99 -15.21 2.93 -8.13
C GLU A 99 -14.55 4.06 -7.32
N ILE A 100 -13.21 4.08 -7.23
CA ILE A 100 -12.44 5.11 -6.51
C ILE A 100 -12.84 6.53 -6.97
N LYS A 101 -13.00 6.73 -8.28
CA LYS A 101 -13.40 8.03 -8.86
C LYS A 101 -14.83 8.45 -8.50
N SER A 102 -15.71 7.48 -8.26
CA SER A 102 -17.12 7.74 -7.94
C SER A 102 -17.38 7.97 -6.45
N LEU A 103 -16.43 7.61 -5.59
CA LEU A 103 -16.57 7.75 -4.15
C LEU A 103 -16.52 9.23 -3.72
N GLU A 104 -17.31 9.54 -2.70
CA GLU A 104 -17.17 10.76 -1.89
C GLU A 104 -16.63 10.36 -0.51
N PRO A 105 -15.30 10.15 -0.37
CA PRO A 105 -14.73 9.59 0.83
C PRO A 105 -14.64 10.61 1.97
N HIS A 106 -14.78 10.13 3.19
CA HIS A 106 -14.51 10.88 4.41
C HIS A 106 -13.08 11.46 4.41
N GLU A 107 -12.86 12.59 5.08
CA GLU A 107 -11.57 13.32 5.02
C GLU A 107 -10.38 12.50 5.55
N ASN A 108 -10.64 11.62 6.51
CA ASN A 108 -9.64 10.73 7.10
C ASN A 108 -9.36 9.45 6.29
N PHE A 109 -10.21 9.14 5.30
CA PHE A 109 -10.04 7.94 4.48
C PHE A 109 -8.69 7.98 3.76
N ARG A 110 -8.01 6.84 3.69
CA ARG A 110 -6.81 6.66 2.86
C ARG A 110 -6.88 5.33 2.13
N CYS A 111 -6.56 5.38 0.83
CA CYS A 111 -6.52 4.22 -0.04
C CYS A 111 -5.08 3.92 -0.42
N TRP A 112 -4.61 2.75 0.00
CA TRP A 112 -3.29 2.23 -0.28
C TRP A 112 -3.41 1.04 -1.22
N LEU A 113 -2.61 1.01 -2.27
CA LEU A 113 -2.62 -0.02 -3.30
C LEU A 113 -1.21 -0.57 -3.46
N THR A 114 -1.05 -1.87 -3.60
CA THR A 114 0.25 -2.48 -3.93
C THR A 114 0.20 -3.23 -5.25
N THR A 115 1.24 -3.08 -6.06
CA THR A 115 1.40 -3.79 -7.32
C THR A 115 2.86 -4.06 -7.61
N GLU A 116 3.13 -5.17 -8.30
CA GLU A 116 4.40 -5.36 -8.97
C GLU A 116 4.33 -4.75 -10.39
N PRO A 117 5.48 -4.46 -11.02
CA PRO A 117 5.51 -4.00 -12.40
C PRO A 117 4.81 -4.98 -13.35
N HIS A 118 3.82 -4.50 -14.10
CA HIS A 118 3.08 -5.33 -15.06
C HIS A 118 2.82 -4.55 -16.36
N ALA A 119 3.19 -5.14 -17.51
CA ALA A 119 3.15 -4.46 -18.81
C ALA A 119 1.75 -4.01 -19.26
N LYS A 120 0.70 -4.70 -18.78
CA LYS A 120 -0.71 -4.38 -19.09
C LYS A 120 -1.44 -3.66 -17.96
N PHE A 121 -0.72 -3.12 -16.98
CA PHE A 121 -1.36 -2.39 -15.89
C PHE A 121 -2.10 -1.15 -16.44
N PRO A 122 -3.35 -0.87 -16.03
CA PRO A 122 -4.12 0.22 -16.60
C PRO A 122 -3.45 1.60 -16.39
N PRO A 123 -3.27 2.41 -17.45
CA PRO A 123 -2.58 3.69 -17.36
C PRO A 123 -3.34 4.71 -16.52
N ILE A 124 -4.68 4.63 -16.53
CA ILE A 124 -5.49 5.64 -15.87
C ILE A 124 -5.30 5.59 -14.35
N LEU A 125 -5.25 4.41 -13.74
CA LEU A 125 -4.95 4.29 -12.31
C LEU A 125 -3.52 4.79 -11.98
N LEU A 126 -2.55 4.62 -12.89
CA LEU A 126 -1.20 5.19 -12.73
C LEU A 126 -1.20 6.72 -12.78
N GLU A 127 -2.07 7.32 -13.59
CA GLU A 127 -2.20 8.77 -13.68
C GLU A 127 -2.94 9.37 -12.49
N THR A 128 -3.94 8.66 -11.96
CA THR A 128 -4.77 9.11 -10.85
C THR A 128 -4.30 8.60 -9.48
N SER A 129 -3.04 8.19 -9.35
CA SER A 129 -2.45 7.77 -8.08
C SER A 129 -1.10 8.43 -7.84
N LEU A 130 -0.78 8.62 -6.56
CA LEU A 130 0.56 8.93 -6.13
C LEU A 130 1.40 7.66 -6.20
N LYS A 131 2.38 7.61 -7.11
CA LYS A 131 3.21 6.43 -7.32
C LYS A 131 4.45 6.50 -6.43
N VAL A 132 4.66 5.45 -5.66
CA VAL A 132 5.81 5.34 -4.76
C VAL A 132 6.49 4.00 -5.00
N THR A 133 7.79 4.03 -5.27
CA THR A 133 8.58 2.80 -5.35
C THR A 133 8.90 2.34 -3.94
N TYR A 134 8.52 1.10 -3.60
CA TYR A 134 8.83 0.48 -2.32
C TYR A 134 9.76 -0.70 -2.55
N GLU A 135 11.02 -0.53 -2.18
CA GLU A 135 12.06 -1.56 -2.26
C GLU A 135 12.37 -2.05 -0.85
N ALA A 136 12.61 -3.36 -0.70
CA ALA A 136 13.06 -3.88 0.59
C ALA A 136 14.37 -3.17 0.98
N PRO A 137 14.51 -2.67 2.23
CA PRO A 137 15.73 -2.00 2.63
C PRO A 137 16.92 -2.95 2.40
N PRO A 138 18.06 -2.46 1.87
CA PRO A 138 19.23 -3.29 1.58
C PRO A 138 19.78 -4.06 2.80
N GLY A 139 19.29 -3.71 4.00
CA GLY A 139 19.55 -4.38 5.26
C GLY A 139 19.06 -5.83 5.36
N VAL A 140 18.06 -6.30 4.59
CA VAL A 140 17.65 -7.73 4.65
C VAL A 140 18.75 -8.64 4.12
N LYS A 141 19.41 -8.23 3.02
CA LYS A 141 20.59 -8.93 2.48
C LYS A 141 21.75 -8.90 3.47
N LYS A 142 21.95 -7.77 4.17
CA LYS A 142 22.98 -7.61 5.21
C LYS A 142 22.69 -8.43 6.48
N ASN A 143 21.42 -8.54 6.87
CA ASN A 143 20.97 -9.39 7.97
C ASN A 143 21.10 -10.87 7.64
N LEU A 144 20.69 -11.28 6.44
CA LEU A 144 20.88 -12.65 5.95
C LEU A 144 22.36 -13.01 5.85
N LEU A 145 23.21 -12.14 5.31
CA LEU A 145 24.67 -12.34 5.28
C LEU A 145 25.24 -12.47 6.69
N ARG A 146 24.83 -11.60 7.62
CA ARG A 146 25.24 -11.69 9.03
C ARG A 146 24.77 -13.00 9.70
N THR A 147 23.56 -13.46 9.42
CA THR A 147 23.05 -14.74 9.93
C THR A 147 23.79 -15.93 9.31
N LEU A 148 24.08 -15.91 8.00
CA LEU A 148 24.87 -16.93 7.31
C LEU A 148 26.33 -16.96 7.80
N GLU A 149 26.96 -15.80 8.00
CA GLU A 149 28.30 -15.69 8.56
C GLU A 149 28.32 -16.25 9.99
N SER A 150 27.31 -15.94 10.81
CA SER A 150 27.20 -16.49 12.18
C SER A 150 26.99 -18.00 12.20
N TRP A 151 26.28 -18.57 11.21
CA TRP A 151 26.09 -20.02 11.05
C TRP A 151 27.36 -20.73 10.56
N SER A 152 28.21 -20.06 9.78
CA SER A 152 29.48 -20.63 9.29
C SER A 152 30.56 -20.76 10.35
N GLN A 153 30.43 -20.09 11.50
CA GLN A 153 31.38 -20.14 12.62
C GLN A 153 31.02 -21.17 13.70
N SER A 154 29.92 -21.92 13.54
CA SER A 154 29.45 -22.91 14.52
C SER A 154 29.76 -24.37 14.17
N TRP A 155 30.80 -24.62 13.36
CA TRP A 155 31.39 -25.96 13.17
C TRP A 155 32.93 -25.91 13.24
#